data_AF-A0A1I7JTL2-F1
#
_entry.id   AF-A0A1I7JTL2-F1
#
_cell.length_a   1.000
_cell.length_b   1.000
_cell.length_c   1.000
_cell.angle_alpha   90.00
_cell.angle_beta   90.00
_cell.angle_gamma   90.00
#
_symmetry.space_group_name_H-M   'P 1'
#
loop_
_entity.id
_entity.type
_entity.pdbx_description
1 polymer ?
#
loop_
_entity_poly.entity_id
_entity_poly.type
_entity_poly.pdbx_seq_one_letter_code
_entity_poly.pdbx_strand_id
1 'polypeptide(L)'
;GSVESTRQEVNKVHEINTNIINTNISNNNYINRGLGNSLKRLDWLDDIQMQKIMEYVGLDNMDIEVVLNAIERCANSNIRNFNYLNGILERWSKKGIKTLEQVKEDDEAFKQAESFKSKSFNSKSDDFVGFGIQGSGY
;
A
#
# COMPACT_ATOMS: atom_id res chain seq x y z
N GLY A 1 74.12 -22.11 10.86
CA GLY A 1 73.86 -20.95 10.00
C GLY A 1 72.40 -20.95 9.65
N SER A 2 71.77 -19.77 9.71
CA SER A 2 70.33 -19.51 9.69
C SER A 2 69.55 -20.22 8.57
N VAL A 3 68.37 -20.76 8.91
CA VAL A 3 67.31 -21.12 7.94
C VAL A 3 66.13 -20.18 8.18
N GLU A 4 66.36 -18.90 7.92
CA GLU A 4 65.31 -17.92 7.73
C GLU A 4 65.13 -17.72 6.23
N SER A 5 64.12 -18.37 5.67
CA SER A 5 63.49 -17.84 4.47
C SER A 5 62.00 -18.16 4.49
N THR A 6 61.24 -17.08 4.49
CA THR A 6 59.90 -16.91 3.92
C THR A 6 58.74 -17.72 4.51
N ARG A 7 58.34 -17.32 5.72
CA ARG A 7 56.95 -17.48 6.25
C ARG A 7 55.92 -16.59 5.50
N GLN A 8 56.07 -16.41 4.18
CA GLN A 8 55.29 -15.42 3.40
C GLN A 8 54.36 -16.00 2.34
N GLU A 9 54.19 -17.32 2.24
CA GLU A 9 53.28 -17.93 1.25
C GLU A 9 51.93 -18.42 1.78
N VAL A 10 51.53 -18.06 3.01
CA VAL A 10 50.19 -18.39 3.54
C VAL A 10 49.29 -17.14 3.60
N ASN A 11 49.43 -16.22 2.64
CA ASN A 11 48.63 -14.99 2.55
C ASN A 11 47.80 -14.89 1.26
N LYS A 12 47.21 -16.00 0.80
CA LYS A 12 46.29 -15.95 -0.36
C LYS A 12 45.12 -16.93 -0.35
N VAL A 13 44.82 -17.57 0.77
CA VAL A 13 43.47 -18.12 0.93
C VAL A 13 42.61 -16.92 1.29
N HIS A 14 41.95 -16.39 0.28
CA HIS A 14 41.01 -15.29 0.41
C HIS A 14 40.04 -15.69 1.49
N GLU A 15 40.06 -14.97 2.62
CA GLU A 15 38.97 -14.97 3.57
C GLU A 15 37.72 -14.73 2.73
N ILE A 16 36.94 -15.78 2.53
CA ILE A 16 35.63 -15.67 1.92
C ILE A 16 34.88 -14.76 2.88
N ASN A 17 34.76 -13.50 2.52
CA ASN A 17 34.01 -12.52 3.28
C ASN A 17 32.56 -12.98 3.23
N THR A 18 32.12 -13.68 4.28
CA THR A 18 30.77 -14.23 4.42
C THR A 18 29.74 -13.13 4.71
N ASN A 19 29.83 -11.99 4.02
CA ASN A 19 28.86 -10.90 4.07
C ASN A 19 27.80 -10.98 2.97
N ILE A 20 27.57 -12.17 2.41
CA ILE A 20 26.47 -12.42 1.45
C ILE A 20 25.51 -13.44 2.05
N ILE A 21 24.98 -13.12 3.23
CA ILE A 21 23.62 -13.53 3.56
C ILE A 21 22.85 -12.25 3.83
N ASN A 22 22.39 -11.59 2.75
CA ASN A 22 21.27 -10.65 2.84
C ASN A 22 20.06 -11.44 3.30
N THR A 23 19.91 -11.61 4.62
CA THR A 23 18.79 -12.28 5.25
C THR A 23 17.53 -11.43 5.15
N ASN A 24 16.98 -11.31 3.93
CA ASN A 24 15.57 -10.96 3.72
C ASN A 24 14.59 -11.97 4.37
N ILE A 25 15.12 -13.04 5.00
CA ILE A 25 14.38 -14.07 5.72
C ILE A 25 14.01 -13.61 7.16
N SER A 26 14.78 -12.71 7.78
CA SER A 26 14.49 -12.26 9.16
C SER A 26 13.30 -11.29 9.19
N ASN A 27 13.18 -10.42 8.19
CA ASN A 27 12.09 -9.45 8.13
C ASN A 27 10.72 -10.13 7.99
N ASN A 28 10.60 -11.25 7.27
CA ASN A 28 9.30 -11.88 7.11
C ASN A 28 8.70 -12.38 8.44
N ASN A 29 9.47 -13.00 9.35
CA ASN A 29 8.88 -13.56 10.58
C ASN A 29 8.56 -12.52 11.67
N TYR A 30 9.32 -11.43 11.79
CA TYR A 30 9.00 -10.34 12.73
C TYR A 30 7.91 -9.42 12.21
N ILE A 31 7.87 -9.14 10.90
CA ILE A 31 6.87 -8.23 10.32
C ILE A 31 5.51 -8.96 10.20
N ASN A 32 5.48 -10.28 9.93
CA ASN A 32 4.26 -11.10 10.07
C ASN A 32 3.72 -11.11 11.50
N ARG A 33 4.60 -11.12 12.52
CA ARG A 33 4.18 -10.99 13.93
C ARG A 33 3.63 -9.60 14.23
N GLY A 34 4.23 -8.55 13.65
CA GLY A 34 3.77 -7.16 13.78
C GLY A 34 2.36 -6.96 13.23
N LEU A 35 2.14 -7.34 11.96
CA LEU A 35 0.81 -7.25 11.34
C LEU A 35 -0.20 -8.14 12.05
N GLY A 36 0.17 -9.37 12.40
CA GLY A 36 -0.70 -10.30 13.12
C GLY A 36 -1.16 -9.76 14.47
N ASN A 37 -0.26 -9.10 15.22
CA ASN A 37 -0.62 -8.44 16.47
C ASN A 37 -1.56 -7.25 16.25
N SER A 38 -1.33 -6.46 15.20
CA SER A 38 -2.23 -5.35 14.84
C SER A 38 -3.62 -5.84 14.47
N LEU A 39 -3.72 -6.90 13.66
CA LEU A 39 -5.00 -7.52 13.28
C LEU A 39 -5.72 -8.13 14.49
N LYS A 40 -5.00 -8.80 15.40
CA LYS A 40 -5.59 -9.35 16.63
C LYS A 40 -6.15 -8.29 17.58
N ARG A 41 -5.69 -7.05 17.49
CA ARG A 41 -6.25 -5.92 18.26
C ARG A 41 -7.55 -5.40 17.66
N LEU A 42 -7.86 -5.76 16.42
CA LEU A 42 -9.12 -5.41 15.78
C LEU A 42 -10.19 -6.39 16.29
N ASP A 43 -10.97 -5.95 17.27
CA ASP A 43 -12.08 -6.72 17.89
C ASP A 43 -13.21 -7.10 16.92
N TRP A 44 -13.14 -6.65 15.67
CA TRP A 44 -14.13 -6.84 14.61
C TRP A 44 -13.65 -7.79 13.49
N LEU A 45 -12.50 -8.44 13.66
CA LEU A 45 -11.99 -9.45 12.74
C LEU A 45 -12.04 -10.85 13.36
N ASP A 46 -12.51 -11.82 12.58
CA ASP A 46 -12.42 -13.25 12.88
C ASP A 46 -11.14 -13.86 12.27
N ASP A 47 -10.70 -15.02 12.74
CA ASP A 47 -9.49 -15.71 12.29
C ASP A 47 -9.47 -15.91 10.76
N ILE A 48 -10.61 -16.28 10.15
CA ILE A 48 -10.70 -16.48 8.70
C ILE A 48 -10.46 -15.15 7.96
N GLN A 49 -11.02 -14.06 8.50
CA GLN A 49 -10.85 -12.74 7.91
C GLN A 49 -9.41 -12.27 8.04
N MET A 50 -8.77 -12.53 9.18
CA MET A 50 -7.35 -12.23 9.37
C MET A 50 -6.45 -12.99 8.40
N GLN A 51 -6.73 -14.28 8.16
CA GLN A 51 -6.01 -15.07 7.16
C GLN A 51 -6.12 -14.45 5.77
N LYS A 52 -7.34 -14.06 5.37
CA LYS A 52 -7.56 -13.39 4.09
C LYS A 52 -6.83 -12.06 3.96
N ILE A 53 -6.70 -11.29 5.05
CA ILE A 53 -5.87 -10.07 5.05
C ILE A 53 -4.38 -10.41 4.89
N MET A 54 -3.90 -11.45 5.56
CA MET A 54 -2.51 -11.92 5.48
C MET A 54 -2.15 -12.47 4.08
N GLU A 55 -3.12 -13.04 3.36
CA GLU A 55 -2.92 -13.51 1.98
C GLU A 55 -2.49 -12.39 1.03
N TYR A 56 -2.95 -11.14 1.20
CA TYR A 56 -2.48 -10.02 0.37
C TYR A 56 -0.97 -9.77 0.54
N VAL A 57 -0.43 -10.01 1.72
CA VAL A 57 1.02 -9.88 1.97
C VAL A 57 1.76 -11.10 1.43
N GLY A 58 1.24 -12.31 1.69
CA GLY A 58 1.91 -13.55 1.32
C GLY A 58 1.82 -13.95 -0.15
N LEU A 59 0.70 -13.68 -0.81
CA LEU A 59 0.41 -14.09 -2.19
C LEU A 59 0.58 -12.93 -3.17
N ASP A 60 -0.02 -11.77 -2.87
CA ASP A 60 0.07 -10.60 -3.75
C ASP A 60 1.39 -9.82 -3.55
N ASN A 61 2.18 -10.19 -2.54
CA ASN A 61 3.44 -9.55 -2.18
C ASN A 61 3.25 -8.06 -1.88
N MET A 62 2.08 -7.71 -1.31
CA MET A 62 1.76 -6.36 -0.85
C MET A 62 2.54 -6.06 0.42
N ASP A 63 3.12 -4.87 0.52
CA ASP A 63 3.88 -4.49 1.69
C ASP A 63 2.97 -4.37 2.93
N ILE A 64 3.50 -4.73 4.09
CA ILE A 64 2.75 -4.73 5.33
C ILE A 64 2.33 -3.31 5.71
N GLU A 65 3.15 -2.31 5.40
CA GLU A 65 2.81 -0.91 5.62
C GLU A 65 1.60 -0.47 4.80
N VAL A 66 1.40 -1.03 3.61
CA VAL A 66 0.19 -0.79 2.80
C VAL A 66 -1.04 -1.33 3.52
N VAL A 67 -0.97 -2.55 4.05
CA VAL A 67 -2.09 -3.15 4.80
C VAL A 67 -2.38 -2.34 6.08
N LEU A 68 -1.34 -1.91 6.81
CA LEU A 68 -1.51 -1.04 7.97
C LEU A 68 -2.16 0.30 7.61
N ASN A 69 -1.80 0.89 6.46
CA ASN A 69 -2.43 2.11 5.97
C ASN A 69 -3.93 1.91 5.68
N ALA A 70 -4.33 0.75 5.14
CA ALA A 70 -5.75 0.44 4.95
C ALA A 70 -6.51 0.36 6.29
N ILE A 71 -5.90 -0.23 7.32
CA ILE A 71 -6.48 -0.29 8.68
C ILE A 71 -6.62 1.12 9.26
N GLU A 72 -5.61 1.97 9.08
CA GLU A 72 -5.64 3.36 9.53
C GLU A 72 -6.78 4.14 8.85
N ARG A 73 -7.01 3.93 7.54
CA ARG A 73 -8.15 4.54 6.83
C ARG A 73 -9.50 4.09 7.40
N CYS A 74 -9.62 2.82 7.76
CA CYS A 74 -10.82 2.30 8.40
C CYS A 74 -11.07 3.00 9.75
N ALA A 75 -10.01 3.17 10.55
CA ALA A 75 -10.07 3.88 11.82
C ALA A 75 -10.46 5.36 11.64
N ASN A 76 -9.79 6.06 10.73
CA ASN A 76 -10.05 7.48 10.41
C ASN A 76 -11.46 7.71 9.84
N SER A 77 -12.00 6.74 9.10
CA SER A 77 -13.37 6.80 8.57
C SER A 77 -14.42 6.33 9.59
N ASN A 78 -13.99 5.86 10.77
CA ASN A 78 -14.83 5.20 11.76
C ASN A 78 -15.63 3.99 11.20
N ILE A 79 -15.12 3.33 10.16
CA ILE A 79 -15.73 2.15 9.54
C ILE A 79 -14.93 0.93 10.00
N ARG A 80 -15.48 0.20 10.98
CA ARG A 80 -14.84 -0.96 11.61
C ARG A 80 -15.52 -2.25 11.17
N ASN A 81 -15.37 -2.61 9.90
CA ASN A 81 -15.84 -3.89 9.38
C ASN A 81 -14.87 -4.44 8.32
N PHE A 82 -14.88 -5.76 8.18
CA PHE A 82 -14.01 -6.47 7.24
C PHE A 82 -14.27 -6.06 5.78
N ASN A 83 -15.54 -5.92 5.38
CA ASN A 83 -15.89 -5.67 3.98
C ASN A 83 -15.26 -4.38 3.45
N TYR A 84 -15.21 -3.33 4.27
CA TYR A 84 -14.59 -2.07 3.91
C TYR A 84 -13.07 -2.20 3.79
N LEU A 85 -12.42 -2.82 4.78
CA LEU A 85 -10.98 -3.10 4.73
C LEU A 85 -10.62 -3.94 3.50
N ASN A 86 -11.33 -5.04 3.27
CA ASN A 86 -11.12 -5.91 2.12
C ASN A 86 -11.38 -5.19 0.80
N GLY A 87 -12.39 -4.31 0.71
CA GLY A 87 -12.65 -3.53 -0.50
C GLY A 87 -11.50 -2.58 -0.87
N ILE A 88 -10.85 -1.98 0.12
CA ILE A 88 -9.64 -1.16 -0.10
C ILE A 88 -8.50 -2.04 -0.62
N LEU A 89 -8.22 -3.15 0.07
CA LEU A 89 -7.11 -4.05 -0.29
C LEU A 89 -7.32 -4.71 -1.65
N GLU A 90 -8.54 -5.15 -1.95
CA GLU A 90 -8.89 -5.73 -3.25
C GLU A 90 -8.72 -4.72 -4.39
N ARG A 91 -9.14 -3.47 -4.18
CA ARG A 91 -8.92 -2.39 -5.15
C ARG A 91 -7.43 -2.17 -5.40
N TRP A 92 -6.61 -2.17 -4.35
CA TRP A 92 -5.16 -1.99 -4.48
C TRP A 92 -4.47 -3.18 -5.13
N SER A 93 -4.84 -4.41 -4.75
CA SER A 93 -4.37 -5.64 -5.38
C SER A 93 -4.68 -5.64 -6.88
N LYS A 94 -5.92 -5.30 -7.28
CA LYS A 94 -6.32 -5.17 -8.70
C LYS A 94 -5.52 -4.12 -9.47
N LYS A 95 -5.08 -3.05 -8.80
CA LYS A 95 -4.24 -2.00 -9.39
C LYS A 95 -2.75 -2.35 -9.37
N GLY A 96 -2.36 -3.46 -8.74
CA GLY A 96 -0.95 -3.82 -8.55
C GLY A 96 -0.22 -2.90 -7.57
N ILE A 97 -0.94 -2.22 -6.67
CA ILE A 97 -0.38 -1.35 -5.64
C ILE A 97 0.18 -2.23 -4.53
N LYS A 98 1.49 -2.16 -4.32
CA LYS A 98 2.22 -2.97 -3.35
C LYS A 98 3.05 -2.16 -2.37
N THR A 99 3.34 -0.88 -2.66
CA THR A 99 4.17 -0.03 -1.80
C THR A 99 3.41 1.21 -1.31
N LEU A 100 3.85 1.80 -0.20
CA LEU A 100 3.25 3.04 0.31
C LEU A 100 3.34 4.21 -0.69
N GLU A 101 4.38 4.25 -1.51
CA GLU A 101 4.53 5.28 -2.56
C GLU A 101 3.38 5.20 -3.58
N GLN A 102 3.09 4.00 -4.06
CA GLN A 102 1.98 3.75 -4.99
C GLN A 102 0.60 4.04 -4.36
N VAL A 103 0.46 3.80 -3.05
CA VAL A 103 -0.76 4.19 -2.31
C VAL A 103 -0.95 5.70 -2.32
N LYS A 104 0.14 6.47 -2.08
CA LYS A 104 0.09 7.94 -2.12
C LYS A 104 -0.26 8.45 -3.51
N GLU A 105 0.32 7.87 -4.56
CA GLU A 105 -0.03 8.20 -5.95
C GLU A 105 -1.51 7.93 -6.25
N ASP A 106 -2.08 6.80 -5.77
CA ASP A 106 -3.51 6.51 -5.94
C ASP A 106 -4.40 7.52 -5.23
N ASP A 107 -4.00 7.97 -4.04
CA ASP A 107 -4.73 8.98 -3.27
C ASP A 107 -4.70 10.35 -3.95
N GLU A 108 -3.54 10.75 -4.47
CA GLU A 108 -3.39 12.00 -5.20
C GLU A 108 -4.21 11.98 -6.48
N ALA A 109 -4.20 10.87 -7.22
CA ALA A 109 -5.02 10.69 -8.40
C ALA A 109 -6.52 10.77 -8.07
N PHE A 110 -6.94 10.17 -6.94
CA PHE A 110 -8.33 10.23 -6.49
C PHE A 110 -8.77 11.65 -6.13
N LYS A 111 -7.96 12.37 -5.34
CA LYS A 111 -8.21 13.79 -4.98
C LYS A 111 -8.30 14.68 -6.21
N GLN A 112 -7.41 14.48 -7.19
CA GLN A 112 -7.44 15.22 -8.45
C GLN A 112 -8.74 14.95 -9.21
N ALA A 113 -9.12 13.69 -9.39
CA ALA A 113 -10.37 13.31 -10.06
C ALA A 113 -11.62 13.91 -9.38
N GLU A 114 -11.64 13.97 -8.05
CA GLU A 114 -12.73 14.59 -7.28
C GLU A 114 -12.83 16.10 -7.54
N SER A 115 -11.69 16.79 -7.64
CA SER A 115 -11.62 18.22 -7.97
C SER A 115 -12.10 18.55 -9.40
N PHE A 116 -11.92 17.64 -10.36
CA PHE A 116 -12.43 17.80 -11.72
C PHE A 116 -13.94 17.57 -11.80
N LYS A 117 -14.46 16.61 -11.03
CA LYS A 117 -15.90 16.32 -11.01
C LYS A 117 -16.71 17.47 -10.41
N SER A 118 -16.24 18.10 -9.34
CA SER A 118 -16.93 19.25 -8.71
C SER A 118 -16.98 20.50 -9.59
N LYS A 119 -15.97 20.74 -10.45
CA LYS A 119 -15.98 21.84 -11.42
C LYS A 119 -16.98 21.62 -12.56
N SER A 120 -17.16 20.38 -13.02
CA SER A 120 -18.02 20.10 -14.18
C SER A 120 -19.53 20.26 -13.89
N PHE A 121 -19.97 20.07 -12.65
CA PHE A 121 -21.37 20.25 -12.26
C PHE A 121 -21.78 21.73 -12.08
N ASN A 122 -20.83 22.64 -11.90
CA ASN A 122 -21.12 24.05 -11.64
C ASN A 122 -21.11 24.94 -12.90
N SER A 123 -20.81 24.37 -14.08
CA SER A 123 -20.74 25.13 -15.35
C SER A 123 -21.89 24.84 -16.31
N LYS A 124 -22.95 24.14 -15.89
CA LYS A 124 -24.12 23.82 -16.74
C LYS A 124 -25.41 24.55 -16.37
N SER A 125 -25.40 25.48 -15.42
CA SER A 125 -26.60 26.21 -14.99
C SER A 125 -26.73 27.64 -15.53
N ASP A 126 -25.72 28.21 -16.20
CA ASP A 126 -25.71 29.65 -16.54
C ASP A 126 -25.95 29.97 -18.02
N ASP A 127 -26.17 28.97 -18.88
CA ASP A 127 -26.32 29.18 -20.34
C ASP A 127 -27.78 29.03 -20.87
N PHE A 128 -28.80 28.93 -20.02
CA PHE A 128 -30.20 29.11 -20.46
C PHE A 128 -30.60 30.59 -20.42
N VAL A 129 -30.03 31.37 -21.35
CA VAL A 129 -30.60 32.65 -21.77
C VAL A 129 -31.89 32.37 -22.53
N GLY A 130 -33.02 32.50 -21.82
CA GLY A 130 -34.35 32.55 -22.43
C GLY A 130 -34.43 33.75 -23.38
N PHE A 131 -34.15 33.52 -24.66
CA PHE A 131 -34.45 34.46 -25.72
C PHE A 131 -35.96 34.70 -25.76
N GLY A 132 -36.34 35.95 -25.50
CA GLY A 132 -37.72 36.40 -25.55
C GLY A 132 -38.36 36.11 -26.90
N ILE A 133 -39.59 35.58 -26.85
CA ILE A 133 -40.56 35.74 -27.92
C ILE A 133 -41.72 36.51 -27.31
N GLN A 134 -41.71 37.83 -27.52
CA GLN A 134 -42.92 38.66 -27.45
C GLN A 134 -43.81 38.27 -28.64
N GLY A 135 -44.69 37.29 -28.43
CA GLY A 135 -45.72 36.92 -29.38
C GLY A 135 -47.02 37.65 -29.06
N SER A 136 -47.20 38.83 -29.66
CA SER A 136 -48.52 39.42 -29.90
C SER A 136 -49.37 38.42 -30.70
N GLY A 137 -50.63 38.21 -30.33
CA GLY A 137 -51.52 37.37 -31.12
C GLY A 137 -52.91 37.14 -30.55
N TYR A 138 -53.75 38.17 -30.74
CA TYR A 138 -55.23 38.20 -30.78
C TYR A 138 -56.02 37.95 -29.49
#